data_AF-A0A679GUY4-F1
#
_entry.id   AF-A0A679GUY4-F1
#
_cell.length_a   1.000
_cell.length_b   1.000
_cell.length_c   1.000
_cell.angle_alpha   90.00
_cell.angle_beta   90.00
_cell.angle_gamma   90.00
#
_symmetry.space_group_name_H-M   'P 1'
#
loop_
_entity.id
_entity.type
_entity.pdbx_description
1 polymer ?
#
loop_
_entity_poly.entity_id
_entity_poly.type
_entity_poly.pdbx_seq_one_letter_code
_entity_poly.pdbx_strand_id
1 'polypeptide(L)'
;MDFLSNRSESAIRKEIRGIRDSYHHYWDLLAELLQNSRDAINRKRSASGGDGPFFIHLEIDSSSNTVTVLDNGIGIPKDRLHEMLAPGGGDKDGSSSTEAGEKGVGLTYAVFSGNNFSIESRVVDQHAAGGRVMSAQNWLNDQPGSLRPQYVESKDITGLQDSIVFGASSSDVVPSKYSLASYTKISVGNITPPENDVSIFSLTAPQLEALITSRTAVGVTRRLFNPGQQLEFDFYLTLKLPSVLVSEKKIEACYKTPHQLVQASEVVRLETVRNSFVSKNGAAEKRKYLGSKTVFETARVTVENWEIDVYGVMFPDNDTFKQLSKNPLRLIMDDGEQTEGSTLFQSGIYVGTKGMPTGMRIEPKAGGRYPAYYKRCFFFVESPDLKFDLGRKSLHYKYTRRLQTAVAELFSKFEDIAPFQGDARAIPGEVQKTTMERAAELQQDWKIAKGFAELGETSIQYSRIPNDQEAAVAAIFHELLGAGVLKNYRTLKTSYGSRYDVYAICSNAAGMTVDAVIEFKHGLEAVVKDFQERSKNFSEINLLVAWDADEQKLKNAGFDLEVVNSGFFDGVTHNLTVPVQGINSIEVILLRTFLDRRKSNTH
;
A
#
# COMPACT_ATOMS: atom_id res chain seq x y z
N MET A 1 -6.44 40.60 26.41
CA MET A 1 -5.36 39.60 26.23
C MET A 1 -5.67 38.89 24.92
N ASP A 2 -4.83 39.07 23.91
CA ASP A 2 -5.03 38.39 22.64
C ASP A 2 -4.62 36.91 22.82
N PHE A 3 -5.61 36.03 22.80
CA PHE A 3 -5.43 34.59 23.05
C PHE A 3 -4.86 33.85 21.83
N LEU A 4 -4.68 34.55 20.69
CA LEU A 4 -4.18 33.99 19.45
C LEU A 4 -2.69 34.31 19.20
N SER A 5 -2.14 35.38 19.78
CA SER A 5 -0.74 35.79 19.55
C SER A 5 0.29 35.03 20.37
N ASN A 6 -0.09 34.43 21.50
CA ASN A 6 0.84 33.71 22.39
C ASN A 6 0.59 32.21 22.39
N ARG A 7 1.25 31.49 21.48
CA ARG A 7 1.25 30.01 21.50
C ARG A 7 2.16 29.51 22.62
N SER A 8 1.61 28.66 23.51
CA SER A 8 2.40 28.03 24.57
C SER A 8 3.42 27.05 23.98
N GLU A 9 4.52 26.79 24.70
CA GLU A 9 5.53 25.82 24.27
C GLU A 9 4.93 24.43 24.04
N SER A 10 4.01 24.01 24.92
CA SER A 10 3.27 22.75 24.77
C SER A 10 2.44 22.70 23.49
N ALA A 11 1.79 23.81 23.09
CA ALA A 11 1.03 23.87 21.86
C ALA A 11 1.92 23.75 20.61
N ILE A 12 3.07 24.43 20.60
CA ILE A 12 4.06 24.36 19.50
C ILE A 12 4.62 22.93 19.40
N ARG A 13 5.01 22.34 20.53
CA ARG A 13 5.53 20.97 20.56
C ARG A 13 4.49 19.96 20.08
N LYS A 14 3.23 20.11 20.48
CA LYS A 14 2.11 19.26 20.03
C LYS A 14 1.88 19.37 18.53
N GLU A 15 1.94 20.57 17.97
CA GLU A 15 1.85 20.79 16.51
C GLU A 15 2.98 20.09 15.76
N ILE A 16 4.23 20.29 16.19
CA ILE A 16 5.40 19.68 15.54
C ILE A 16 5.38 18.16 15.69
N ARG A 17 4.94 17.62 16.84
CA ARG A 17 4.69 16.18 16.98
C ARG A 17 3.63 15.72 16.00
N GLY A 18 2.52 16.43 15.86
CA GLY A 18 1.49 16.14 14.86
C GLY A 18 2.03 16.14 13.42
N ILE A 19 2.95 17.06 13.09
CA ILE A 19 3.65 17.07 11.79
C ILE A 19 4.53 15.81 11.68
N ARG A 20 5.37 15.51 12.67
CA ARG A 20 6.27 14.34 12.63
C ARG A 20 5.52 13.02 12.56
N ASP A 21 4.49 12.86 13.38
CA ASP A 21 3.57 11.72 13.37
C ASP A 21 2.74 11.67 12.08
N SER A 22 2.84 12.72 11.24
CA SER A 22 2.30 12.73 9.88
C SER A 22 3.15 11.98 8.85
N TYR A 23 4.37 11.58 9.21
CA TYR A 23 5.32 10.84 8.39
C TYR A 23 5.56 9.48 9.04
N HIS A 24 5.29 8.41 8.30
CA HIS A 24 5.21 7.03 8.82
C HIS A 24 6.26 6.10 8.23
N HIS A 25 6.99 6.53 7.21
CA HIS A 25 7.95 5.69 6.53
C HIS A 25 9.37 6.11 6.91
N TYR A 26 10.24 5.11 7.13
CA TYR A 26 11.66 5.33 7.41
C TYR A 26 12.40 6.16 6.34
N TRP A 27 11.82 6.29 5.14
CA TRP A 27 12.37 7.03 4.01
C TRP A 27 11.77 8.44 3.81
N ASP A 28 10.81 8.85 4.64
CA ASP A 28 10.08 10.13 4.46
C ASP A 28 11.00 11.35 4.46
N LEU A 29 12.09 11.33 5.26
CA LEU A 29 13.11 12.38 5.24
C LEU A 29 13.76 12.52 3.85
N LEU A 30 14.07 11.39 3.20
CA LEU A 30 14.63 11.41 1.85
C LEU A 30 13.61 11.97 0.86
N ALA A 31 12.34 11.55 0.96
CA ALA A 31 11.29 12.03 0.07
C ALA A 31 11.10 13.55 0.15
N GLU A 32 11.06 14.11 1.36
CA GLU A 32 10.89 15.55 1.57
C GLU A 32 12.10 16.36 1.09
N LEU A 33 13.33 15.96 1.44
CA LEU A 33 14.54 16.67 1.01
C LEU A 33 14.70 16.66 -0.52
N LEU A 34 14.52 15.49 -1.15
CA LEU A 34 14.68 15.33 -2.60
C LEU A 34 13.58 16.05 -3.38
N GLN A 35 12.37 16.12 -2.83
CA GLN A 35 11.30 16.90 -3.41
C GLN A 35 11.58 18.40 -3.33
N ASN A 36 12.07 18.90 -2.19
CA ASN A 36 12.42 20.32 -2.05
C ASN A 36 13.48 20.72 -3.10
N SER A 37 14.48 19.86 -3.32
CA SER A 37 15.48 20.05 -4.36
C SER A 37 14.89 20.03 -5.78
N ARG A 38 13.97 19.10 -6.09
CA ARG A 38 13.28 19.08 -7.40
C ARG A 38 12.41 20.32 -7.61
N ASP A 39 11.66 20.75 -6.59
CA ASP A 39 10.85 21.97 -6.63
C ASP A 39 11.74 23.22 -6.83
N ALA A 40 12.94 23.27 -6.21
CA ALA A 40 13.91 24.35 -6.40
C ALA A 40 14.49 24.39 -7.82
N ILE A 41 14.77 23.23 -8.41
CA ILE A 41 15.19 23.10 -9.81
C ILE A 41 14.07 23.56 -10.76
N ASN A 42 12.84 23.13 -10.53
CA ASN A 42 11.70 23.52 -11.36
C ASN A 42 11.46 25.04 -11.32
N ARG A 43 11.55 25.67 -10.13
CA ARG A 43 11.47 27.12 -9.98
C ARG A 43 12.59 27.84 -10.72
N LYS A 44 13.83 27.34 -10.65
CA LYS A 44 14.95 27.90 -11.40
C LYS A 44 14.72 27.81 -12.91
N ARG A 45 14.29 26.64 -13.41
CA ARG A 45 13.97 26.45 -14.84
C ARG A 45 12.92 27.44 -15.32
N SER A 46 11.85 27.64 -14.53
CA SER A 46 10.80 28.61 -14.85
C SER A 46 11.29 30.06 -14.81
N ALA A 47 12.18 30.42 -13.90
CA ALA A 47 12.70 31.78 -13.76
C ALA A 47 13.76 32.14 -14.82
N SER A 48 14.64 31.20 -15.18
CA SER A 48 15.75 31.44 -16.12
C SER A 48 15.39 31.17 -17.58
N GLY A 49 14.22 30.59 -17.86
CA GLY A 49 13.77 30.28 -19.23
C GLY A 49 14.66 29.29 -20.00
N GLY A 50 15.51 28.52 -19.30
CA GLY A 50 16.54 27.67 -19.92
C GLY A 50 16.70 26.32 -19.24
N ASP A 51 17.07 25.32 -20.03
CA ASP A 51 17.46 23.97 -19.60
C ASP A 51 18.95 23.95 -19.25
N GLY A 52 19.29 24.41 -18.05
CA GLY A 52 20.63 24.19 -17.52
C GLY A 52 20.85 22.73 -17.14
N PRO A 53 22.08 22.20 -17.12
CA PRO A 53 22.29 20.92 -16.47
C PRO A 53 21.96 21.09 -14.99
N PHE A 54 20.89 20.46 -14.55
CA PHE A 54 20.46 20.43 -13.16
C PHE A 54 20.98 19.16 -12.50
N PHE A 55 21.28 19.24 -11.21
CA PHE A 55 21.64 18.06 -10.44
C PHE A 55 21.02 18.08 -9.04
N ILE A 56 20.84 16.88 -8.51
CA ILE A 56 20.62 16.64 -7.10
C ILE A 56 21.67 15.62 -6.64
N HIS A 57 22.37 15.93 -5.56
CA HIS A 57 23.36 15.08 -4.92
C HIS A 57 22.88 14.71 -3.53
N LEU A 58 22.74 13.41 -3.28
CA LEU A 58 22.41 12.85 -1.99
C LEU A 58 23.64 12.14 -1.41
N GLU A 59 24.01 12.51 -0.19
CA GLU A 59 25.02 11.84 0.60
C GLU A 59 24.37 11.18 1.82
N ILE A 60 24.67 9.89 2.03
CA ILE A 60 24.27 9.14 3.23
C ILE A 60 25.55 8.70 3.95
N ASP A 61 25.70 9.19 5.17
CA ASP A 61 26.80 8.86 6.07
C ASP A 61 26.28 8.00 7.24
N SER A 62 26.58 6.71 7.20
CA SER A 62 26.15 5.76 8.24
C SER A 62 27.06 5.76 9.46
N SER A 63 28.21 6.45 9.42
CA SER A 63 29.06 6.62 10.61
C SER A 63 28.50 7.67 11.57
N SER A 64 27.81 8.68 11.03
CA SER A 64 27.24 9.80 11.79
C SER A 64 25.70 9.85 11.74
N ASN A 65 25.07 8.87 11.09
CA ASN A 65 23.64 8.86 10.77
C ASN A 65 23.18 10.22 10.18
N THR A 66 23.89 10.66 9.15
CA THR A 66 23.68 11.95 8.51
C THR A 66 23.22 11.78 7.07
N VAL A 67 22.19 12.53 6.71
CA VAL A 67 21.72 12.70 5.33
C VAL A 67 22.06 14.12 4.90
N THR A 68 22.70 14.28 3.74
CA THR A 68 22.96 15.59 3.14
C THR A 68 22.43 15.62 1.71
N VAL A 69 21.66 16.65 1.36
CA VAL A 69 21.20 16.88 -0.01
C VAL A 69 21.73 18.23 -0.49
N LEU A 70 22.30 18.24 -1.70
CA LEU A 70 22.76 19.42 -2.42
C LEU A 70 22.07 19.46 -3.79
N ASP A 71 21.47 20.60 -4.14
CA ASP A 71 20.95 20.87 -5.47
C ASP A 71 21.46 22.19 -6.03
N ASN A 72 21.44 22.35 -7.35
CA ASN A 72 21.73 23.63 -8.00
C ASN A 72 20.48 24.40 -8.44
N GLY A 73 19.39 24.28 -7.65
CA GLY A 73 18.14 24.98 -7.85
C GLY A 73 18.23 26.49 -7.57
N ILE A 74 17.08 27.13 -7.38
CA ILE A 74 16.98 28.60 -7.29
C ILE A 74 17.65 29.21 -6.04
N GLY A 75 17.86 28.40 -5.00
CA GLY A 75 18.34 28.87 -3.68
C GLY A 75 17.25 29.51 -2.84
N ILE A 76 17.59 29.83 -1.60
CA ILE A 76 16.72 30.46 -0.60
C ILE A 76 17.37 31.79 -0.18
N PRO A 77 16.68 32.93 -0.35
CA PRO A 77 17.16 34.22 0.13
C PRO A 77 17.38 34.24 1.65
N LYS A 78 18.42 34.96 2.10
CA LYS A 78 18.80 35.05 3.52
C LYS A 78 17.65 35.49 4.42
N ASP A 79 16.91 36.50 3.99
CA ASP A 79 15.78 37.08 4.70
C ASP A 79 14.61 36.09 4.87
N ARG A 80 14.57 35.02 4.08
CA ARG A 80 13.50 34.01 4.12
C ARG A 80 13.88 32.69 4.78
N LEU A 81 15.15 32.48 5.10
CA LEU A 81 15.61 31.25 5.78
C LEU A 81 14.86 31.00 7.09
N HIS A 82 14.66 32.04 7.91
CA HIS A 82 14.00 31.91 9.19
C HIS A 82 12.50 31.54 9.06
N GLU A 83 11.81 32.15 8.09
CA GLU A 83 10.40 31.91 7.80
C GLU A 83 10.19 30.49 7.28
N MET A 84 11.03 30.03 6.34
CA MET A 84 10.90 28.69 5.74
C MET A 84 11.13 27.54 6.73
N LEU A 85 11.83 27.79 7.84
CA LEU A 85 12.06 26.79 8.90
C LEU A 85 10.88 26.70 9.88
N ALA A 86 10.01 27.72 9.95
CA ALA A 86 8.89 27.77 10.86
C ALA A 86 7.75 26.83 10.42
N PRO A 87 6.99 26.21 11.34
CA PRO A 87 5.81 25.41 10.99
C PRO A 87 4.79 26.23 10.18
N GLY A 88 4.47 25.76 8.98
CA GLY A 88 3.56 26.46 8.05
C GLY A 88 4.19 27.65 7.32
N GLY A 89 5.48 27.91 7.54
CA GLY A 89 6.26 28.86 6.78
C GLY A 89 6.65 28.29 5.43
N GLY A 90 6.41 29.05 4.36
CA GLY A 90 6.68 28.58 3.01
C GLY A 90 6.55 29.70 2.00
N ASP A 91 7.26 29.52 0.88
CA ASP A 91 7.32 30.46 -0.24
C ASP A 91 6.23 30.19 -1.30
N LYS A 92 5.07 29.67 -0.89
CA LYS A 92 4.08 29.13 -1.84
C LYS A 92 2.75 29.88 -1.74
N ASP A 93 2.47 30.70 -2.75
CA ASP A 93 1.18 31.39 -2.92
C ASP A 93 0.06 30.49 -3.48
N GLY A 94 0.27 29.16 -3.52
CA GLY A 94 -0.72 28.19 -4.01
C GLY A 94 -1.01 28.25 -5.53
N SER A 95 -0.27 29.04 -6.30
CA SER A 95 -0.56 29.36 -7.71
C SER A 95 0.24 28.55 -8.75
N SER A 96 1.30 27.82 -8.35
CA SER A 96 2.16 27.06 -9.28
C SER A 96 1.66 25.62 -9.48
N SER A 97 1.31 25.26 -10.72
CA SER A 97 0.81 23.92 -11.09
C SER A 97 1.91 22.86 -11.23
N THR A 98 3.18 23.27 -11.27
CA THR A 98 4.33 22.38 -11.53
C THR A 98 5.03 21.90 -10.26
N GLU A 99 4.67 22.44 -9.09
CA GLU A 99 5.29 22.13 -7.81
C GLU A 99 4.56 21.04 -7.02
N ALA A 100 5.32 20.08 -6.49
CA ALA A 100 4.73 18.95 -5.78
C ALA A 100 4.50 19.18 -4.28
N GLY A 101 5.18 20.17 -3.67
CA GLY A 101 4.94 20.56 -2.29
C GLY A 101 3.77 21.54 -2.15
N GLU A 102 2.83 21.28 -1.25
CA GLU A 102 1.58 22.07 -1.17
C GLU A 102 1.38 22.81 0.15
N LYS A 103 2.06 22.44 1.25
CA LYS A 103 1.68 22.85 2.62
C LYS A 103 2.77 23.49 3.51
N GLY A 104 4.01 23.62 3.02
CA GLY A 104 5.07 24.34 3.76
C GLY A 104 5.49 23.72 5.11
N VAL A 105 5.39 22.39 5.27
CA VAL A 105 5.80 21.70 6.52
C VAL A 105 7.00 20.77 6.37
N GLY A 106 7.43 20.49 5.14
CA GLY A 106 8.49 19.51 4.87
C GLY A 106 9.84 19.88 5.46
N LEU A 107 10.19 21.18 5.43
CA LEU A 107 11.45 21.64 6.05
C LEU A 107 11.39 21.61 7.57
N THR A 108 10.24 21.97 8.16
CA THR A 108 10.01 21.77 9.60
C THR A 108 10.18 20.30 9.97
N TYR A 109 9.58 19.37 9.22
CA TYR A 109 9.78 17.94 9.44
C TYR A 109 11.27 17.57 9.41
N ALA A 110 12.01 17.98 8.39
CA ALA A 110 13.45 17.70 8.27
C ALA A 110 14.28 18.23 9.45
N VAL A 111 13.98 19.43 9.97
CA VAL A 111 14.65 20.00 11.16
C VAL A 111 14.48 19.10 12.39
N PHE A 112 13.29 18.50 12.56
CA PHE A 112 12.95 17.69 13.73
C PHE A 112 13.20 16.18 13.55
N SER A 113 13.67 15.75 12.38
CA SER A 113 14.05 14.36 12.10
C SER A 113 15.41 13.95 12.69
N GLY A 114 16.24 14.91 13.12
CA GLY A 114 17.54 14.66 13.74
C GLY A 114 17.90 15.71 14.80
N ASN A 115 19.10 15.57 15.36
CA ASN A 115 19.61 16.47 16.40
C ASN A 115 20.66 17.46 15.90
N ASN A 116 21.05 17.38 14.63
CA ASN A 116 22.00 18.30 14.02
C ASN A 116 21.50 18.69 12.62
N PHE A 117 20.70 19.73 12.53
CA PHE A 117 20.24 20.29 11.26
C PHE A 117 21.13 21.45 10.84
N SER A 118 21.49 21.50 9.56
CA SER A 118 22.13 22.66 8.95
C SER A 118 21.58 22.93 7.56
N ILE A 119 21.54 24.21 7.21
CA ILE A 119 21.17 24.68 5.88
C ILE A 119 22.17 25.73 5.43
N GLU A 120 22.58 25.64 4.17
CA GLU A 120 23.38 26.62 3.46
C GLU A 120 22.74 26.83 2.09
N SER A 121 22.53 28.07 1.69
CA SER A 121 21.89 28.38 0.42
C SER A 121 22.48 29.63 -0.21
N ARG A 122 22.50 29.64 -1.54
CA ARG A 122 22.94 30.77 -2.36
C ARG A 122 21.92 31.02 -3.45
N VAL A 123 21.52 32.27 -3.60
CA VAL A 123 20.75 32.76 -4.75
C VAL A 123 21.74 33.39 -5.73
N VAL A 124 21.41 33.39 -7.02
CA VAL A 124 22.23 34.03 -8.06
C VAL A 124 22.56 35.46 -7.65
N ASP A 125 23.82 35.84 -7.83
CA ASP A 125 24.37 37.17 -7.49
C ASP A 125 24.25 37.58 -6.00
N GLN A 126 23.99 36.63 -5.10
CA GLN A 126 23.97 36.85 -3.65
C GLN A 126 25.04 36.04 -2.93
N HIS A 127 25.46 36.52 -1.76
CA HIS A 127 26.32 35.75 -0.87
C HIS A 127 25.57 34.55 -0.30
N ALA A 128 26.29 33.46 -0.06
CA ALA A 128 25.71 32.30 0.62
C ALA A 128 25.31 32.67 2.06
N ALA A 129 24.18 32.14 2.50
CA ALA A 129 23.64 32.33 3.85
C ALA A 129 23.14 31.00 4.41
N GLY A 130 23.03 30.90 5.73
CA GLY A 130 22.75 29.63 6.37
C GLY A 130 22.96 29.63 7.88
N GLY A 131 22.69 28.49 8.48
CA GLY A 131 22.69 28.33 9.93
C GLY A 131 22.38 26.92 10.36
N ARG A 132 22.26 26.73 11.68
CA ARG A 132 22.08 25.41 12.30
C ARG A 132 20.99 25.40 13.34
N VAL A 133 20.39 24.23 13.55
CA VAL A 133 19.49 23.92 14.66
C VAL A 133 19.99 22.65 15.33
N MET A 134 20.25 22.73 16.64
CA MET A 134 20.78 21.61 17.43
C MET A 134 19.72 21.07 18.39
N SER A 135 19.78 19.77 18.69
CA SER A 135 18.95 19.07 19.69
C SER A 135 17.43 19.14 19.45
N ALA A 136 17.00 19.37 18.20
CA ALA A 136 15.59 19.54 17.84
C ALA A 136 14.76 18.29 18.16
N GLN A 137 15.23 17.11 17.76
CA GLN A 137 14.54 15.84 18.05
C GLN A 137 14.50 15.53 19.55
N ASN A 138 15.60 15.77 20.28
CA ASN A 138 15.67 15.57 21.74
C ASN A 138 14.66 16.43 22.49
N TRP A 139 14.54 17.71 22.13
CA TRP A 139 13.53 18.61 22.70
C TRP A 139 12.12 18.15 22.36
N LEU A 140 11.88 17.69 21.13
CA LEU A 140 10.57 17.19 20.72
C LEU A 140 10.16 15.93 21.51
N ASN A 141 11.13 15.09 21.88
CA ASN A 141 10.95 13.86 22.65
C ASN A 141 10.95 14.07 24.18
N ASP A 142 11.05 15.30 24.66
CA ASP A 142 11.06 15.63 26.10
C ASP A 142 12.20 14.95 26.87
N GLN A 143 13.36 14.82 26.24
CA GLN A 143 14.55 14.28 26.89
C GLN A 143 14.97 15.21 28.05
N PRO A 144 15.31 14.67 29.25
CA PRO A 144 15.71 15.46 30.41
C PRO A 144 16.83 16.47 30.07
N GLY A 145 16.63 17.74 30.44
CA GLY A 145 17.60 18.81 30.18
C GLY A 145 17.60 19.40 28.77
N SER A 146 16.67 18.99 27.90
CA SER A 146 16.54 19.56 26.55
C SER A 146 15.98 20.99 26.58
N LEU A 147 16.63 21.91 25.85
CA LEU A 147 16.20 23.30 25.69
C LEU A 147 15.47 23.48 24.35
N ARG A 148 14.61 24.50 24.27
CA ARG A 148 13.93 24.87 23.02
C ARG A 148 14.96 25.12 21.92
N PRO A 149 14.88 24.41 20.78
CA PRO A 149 15.84 24.56 19.70
C PRO A 149 15.76 25.99 19.13
N GLN A 150 16.92 26.56 18.86
CA GLN A 150 17.07 27.87 18.24
C GLN A 150 17.82 27.73 16.92
N TYR A 151 17.41 28.53 15.94
CA TYR A 151 18.19 28.72 14.72
C TYR A 151 19.35 29.68 15.00
N VAL A 152 20.56 29.21 14.79
CA VAL A 152 21.78 29.99 14.94
C VAL A 152 22.36 30.24 13.56
N GLU A 153 22.35 31.51 13.14
CA GLU A 153 22.95 31.93 11.87
C GLU A 153 24.47 31.74 11.91
N SER A 154 25.02 31.16 10.85
CA SER A 154 26.47 30.96 10.72
C SER A 154 27.11 32.25 10.20
N LYS A 155 28.04 32.81 10.99
CA LYS A 155 28.75 34.04 10.63
C LYS A 155 29.83 33.85 9.55
N ASP A 156 30.33 32.62 9.40
CA ASP A 156 31.47 32.27 8.54
C ASP A 156 31.06 31.33 7.39
N ILE A 157 30.06 31.70 6.59
CA ILE A 157 29.72 30.96 5.36
C ILE A 157 30.54 31.54 4.22
N THR A 158 31.64 30.86 3.89
CA THR A 158 32.41 31.13 2.65
C THR A 158 31.67 30.66 1.39
N GLY A 159 30.67 29.79 1.59
CA GLY A 159 29.92 29.14 0.53
C GLY A 159 30.73 28.07 -0.20
N LEU A 160 30.03 27.24 -0.96
CA LEU A 160 30.66 26.32 -1.92
C LEU A 160 31.37 27.07 -3.06
N GLN A 161 32.34 26.40 -3.69
CA GLN A 161 32.96 26.85 -4.93
C GLN A 161 31.89 27.06 -6.02
N ASP A 162 32.16 27.93 -7.02
CA ASP A 162 31.18 28.29 -8.05
C ASP A 162 30.80 27.15 -9.00
N SER A 163 31.50 26.02 -8.91
CA SER A 163 31.16 24.82 -9.66
C SER A 163 31.53 23.55 -8.89
N ILE A 164 30.82 22.48 -9.20
CA ILE A 164 31.11 21.12 -8.72
C ILE A 164 31.32 20.19 -9.91
N VAL A 165 32.18 19.19 -9.73
CA VAL A 165 32.48 18.17 -10.74
C VAL A 165 32.20 16.79 -10.14
N PHE A 166 31.41 15.99 -10.84
CA PHE A 166 31.14 14.59 -10.48
C PHE A 166 31.80 13.64 -11.48
N GLY A 167 32.14 12.42 -11.02
CA GLY A 167 32.69 11.36 -11.89
C GLY A 167 34.18 11.49 -12.24
N ALA A 168 34.96 12.27 -11.49
CA ALA A 168 36.38 12.50 -11.76
C ALA A 168 37.32 11.32 -11.40
N SER A 169 36.81 10.27 -10.74
CA SER A 169 37.61 9.23 -10.09
C SER A 169 37.84 7.95 -10.93
N SER A 170 37.26 7.83 -12.13
CA SER A 170 37.42 6.67 -13.02
C SER A 170 37.84 7.09 -14.42
N SER A 171 38.85 6.44 -15.00
CA SER A 171 39.43 6.77 -16.32
C SER A 171 38.43 6.72 -17.49
N ASP A 172 37.30 6.03 -17.32
CA ASP A 172 36.34 5.73 -18.39
C ASP A 172 35.06 6.59 -18.34
N VAL A 173 34.95 7.54 -17.39
CA VAL A 173 33.77 8.41 -17.22
C VAL A 173 34.13 9.86 -17.50
N VAL A 174 33.41 10.50 -18.43
CA VAL A 174 33.56 11.94 -18.70
C VAL A 174 33.01 12.73 -17.50
N PRO A 175 33.83 13.53 -16.80
CA PRO A 175 33.37 14.29 -15.65
C PRO A 175 32.29 15.30 -16.02
N SER A 176 31.24 15.37 -15.22
CA SER A 176 30.14 16.33 -15.43
C SER A 176 30.31 17.53 -14.50
N LYS A 177 30.35 18.75 -15.07
CA LYS A 177 30.55 20.00 -14.33
C LYS A 177 29.24 20.78 -14.24
N TYR A 178 28.88 21.21 -13.03
CA TYR A 178 27.66 21.97 -12.75
C TYR A 178 27.99 23.30 -12.09
N SER A 179 27.21 24.33 -12.41
CA SER A 179 27.31 25.63 -11.74
C SER A 179 26.64 25.61 -10.37
N LEU A 180 27.26 26.28 -9.40
CA LEU A 180 26.76 26.58 -8.06
C LEU A 180 26.58 28.09 -7.85
N ALA A 181 26.25 28.82 -8.93
CA ALA A 181 25.84 30.23 -8.84
C ALA A 181 24.58 30.38 -7.95
N SER A 182 23.73 29.34 -7.91
CA SER A 182 22.68 29.18 -6.91
C SER A 182 22.57 27.71 -6.50
N TYR A 183 22.29 27.46 -5.22
CA TYR A 183 22.14 26.12 -4.67
C TYR A 183 21.44 26.13 -3.32
N THR A 184 21.00 24.95 -2.89
CA THR A 184 20.64 24.69 -1.50
C THR A 184 21.32 23.41 -1.05
N LYS A 185 21.93 23.46 0.14
CA LYS A 185 22.53 22.33 0.83
C LYS A 185 21.86 22.19 2.19
N ILE A 186 21.22 21.05 2.42
CA ILE A 186 20.61 20.71 3.71
C ILE A 186 21.30 19.46 4.24
N SER A 187 21.68 19.48 5.52
CA SER A 187 22.21 18.31 6.22
C SER A 187 21.43 18.07 7.51
N VAL A 188 21.02 16.82 7.72
CA VAL A 188 20.32 16.36 8.91
C VAL A 188 21.11 15.20 9.48
N GLY A 189 21.76 15.42 10.62
CA GLY A 189 22.63 14.48 11.30
C GLY A 189 22.11 14.06 12.67
N ASN A 190 22.77 13.05 13.24
CA ASN A 190 22.38 12.39 14.49
C ASN A 190 20.92 11.91 14.43
N ILE A 191 20.53 11.33 13.30
CA ILE A 191 19.20 10.77 13.11
C ILE A 191 19.12 9.46 13.90
N THR A 192 18.08 9.36 14.73
CA THR A 192 17.77 8.13 15.47
C THR A 192 16.68 7.38 14.72
N PRO A 193 16.96 6.20 14.13
CA PRO A 193 15.93 5.37 13.52
C PRO A 193 14.88 4.94 14.55
N PRO A 194 13.60 4.79 14.18
CA PRO A 194 12.58 4.21 15.05
C PRO A 194 12.97 2.79 15.50
N GLU A 195 12.66 2.44 16.75
CA GLU A 195 12.85 1.06 17.23
C GLU A 195 11.97 0.09 16.41
N ASN A 196 12.59 -0.97 15.88
CA ASN A 196 11.97 -2.01 15.03
C ASN A 196 11.64 -1.65 13.57
N ASP A 197 12.08 -0.48 13.07
CA ASP A 197 11.94 -0.12 11.65
C ASP A 197 13.27 -0.29 10.89
N VAL A 198 13.19 -0.40 9.56
CA VAL A 198 14.35 -0.46 8.67
C VAL A 198 15.10 0.88 8.71
N SER A 199 16.39 0.85 9.02
CA SER A 199 17.22 2.07 8.95
C SER A 199 17.72 2.32 7.54
N ILE A 200 17.55 3.54 7.00
CA ILE A 200 18.17 3.94 5.73
C ILE A 200 19.70 3.81 5.75
N PHE A 201 20.32 3.89 6.93
CA PHE A 201 21.77 3.80 7.11
C PHE A 201 22.30 2.37 7.06
N SER A 202 21.43 1.36 7.20
CA SER A 202 21.79 -0.05 7.03
C SER A 202 21.57 -0.58 5.61
N LEU A 203 20.98 0.22 4.72
CA LEU A 203 20.71 -0.20 3.34
C LEU A 203 21.97 -0.16 2.48
N THR A 204 22.10 -1.15 1.60
CA THR A 204 23.13 -1.21 0.57
C THR A 204 22.86 -0.22 -0.57
N ALA A 205 23.87 0.09 -1.39
CA ALA A 205 23.70 0.98 -2.54
C ALA A 205 22.56 0.57 -3.51
N PRO A 206 22.43 -0.72 -3.91
CA PRO A 206 21.32 -1.14 -4.76
C PRO A 206 19.94 -0.98 -4.10
N GLN A 207 19.84 -1.19 -2.79
CA GLN A 207 18.61 -1.01 -2.03
C GLN A 207 18.20 0.46 -1.96
N LEU A 208 19.15 1.34 -1.65
CA LEU A 208 18.93 2.78 -1.65
C LEU A 208 18.54 3.30 -3.02
N GLU A 209 19.21 2.85 -4.08
CA GLU A 209 18.85 3.19 -5.46
C GLU A 209 17.40 2.82 -5.76
N ALA A 210 16.99 1.58 -5.48
CA ALA A 210 15.62 1.13 -5.71
C ALA A 210 14.60 1.92 -4.88
N LEU A 211 14.90 2.18 -3.61
CA LEU A 211 14.07 2.96 -2.70
C LEU A 211 13.87 4.40 -3.21
N ILE A 212 14.97 5.10 -3.47
CA ILE A 212 14.99 6.50 -3.93
C ILE A 212 14.21 6.65 -5.23
N THR A 213 14.46 5.76 -6.21
CA THR A 213 13.84 5.82 -7.54
C THR A 213 12.40 5.32 -7.58
N SER A 214 11.87 4.71 -6.51
CA SER A 214 10.47 4.26 -6.45
C SER A 214 9.60 5.02 -5.43
N ARG A 215 10.21 5.70 -4.44
CA ARG A 215 9.50 6.36 -3.34
C ARG A 215 9.67 7.87 -3.28
N THR A 216 10.62 8.44 -4.02
CA THR A 216 10.96 9.88 -3.89
C THR A 216 10.85 10.62 -5.22
N ALA A 217 11.01 11.95 -5.16
CA ALA A 217 11.00 12.82 -6.33
C ALA A 217 12.09 12.51 -7.38
N VAL A 218 13.09 11.69 -7.05
CA VAL A 218 14.10 11.19 -8.00
C VAL A 218 13.50 10.15 -8.97
N GLY A 219 12.47 9.44 -8.54
CA GLY A 219 11.72 8.50 -9.37
C GLY A 219 10.82 9.20 -10.38
N VAL A 220 11.39 10.00 -11.30
CA VAL A 220 10.59 10.80 -12.24
C VAL A 220 9.73 9.89 -13.12
N THR A 221 8.41 10.07 -13.03
CA THR A 221 7.42 9.19 -13.67
C THR A 221 7.15 9.58 -15.12
N ARG A 222 7.52 10.80 -15.56
CA ARG A 222 7.19 11.28 -16.90
C ARG A 222 7.71 10.38 -18.03
N ARG A 223 8.90 9.78 -17.87
CA ARG A 223 9.46 8.80 -18.81
C ARG A 223 8.74 7.45 -18.81
N LEU A 224 8.02 7.11 -17.74
CA LEU A 224 7.18 5.92 -17.70
C LEU A 224 6.08 6.00 -18.77
N PHE A 225 5.48 7.18 -18.93
CA PHE A 225 4.38 7.42 -19.87
C PHE A 225 4.82 8.04 -21.20
N ASN A 226 5.99 8.70 -21.24
CA ASN A 226 6.56 9.31 -22.44
C ASN A 226 8.01 8.83 -22.66
N PRO A 227 8.19 7.61 -23.21
CA PRO A 227 9.52 7.10 -23.52
C PRO A 227 10.26 8.07 -24.47
N GLY A 228 11.47 8.50 -24.07
CA GLY A 228 12.30 9.42 -24.86
C GLY A 228 12.32 10.88 -24.37
N GLN A 229 11.49 11.25 -23.40
CA GLN A 229 11.59 12.56 -22.75
C GLN A 229 12.96 12.74 -22.08
N GLN A 230 13.54 13.94 -22.04
CA GLN A 230 14.82 14.17 -21.35
C GLN A 230 14.67 14.05 -19.82
N LEU A 231 15.78 13.72 -19.13
CA LEU A 231 15.81 13.74 -17.66
C LEU A 231 15.65 15.17 -17.16
N GLU A 232 14.94 15.33 -16.04
CA GLU A 232 14.77 16.66 -15.43
C GLU A 232 16.05 17.16 -14.75
N PHE A 233 16.90 16.24 -14.27
CA PHE A 233 18.16 16.51 -13.60
C PHE A 233 19.01 15.23 -13.56
N ASP A 234 20.30 15.39 -13.36
CA ASP A 234 21.20 14.31 -13.00
C ASP A 234 21.13 14.02 -11.50
N PHE A 235 21.17 12.75 -11.11
CA PHE A 235 21.16 12.35 -9.69
C PHE A 235 22.45 11.61 -9.31
N TYR A 236 23.06 12.04 -8.21
CA TYR A 236 24.27 11.45 -7.66
C TYR A 236 24.01 10.94 -6.25
N LEU A 237 24.42 9.70 -5.97
CA LEU A 237 24.37 9.10 -4.65
C LEU A 237 25.80 8.87 -4.15
N THR A 238 26.12 9.42 -2.99
CA THR A 238 27.37 9.15 -2.26
C THR A 238 27.09 8.42 -0.96
N LEU A 239 27.70 7.26 -0.77
CA LEU A 239 27.64 6.52 0.49
C LEU A 239 28.97 6.62 1.23
N LYS A 240 28.91 7.01 2.50
CA LYS A 240 30.04 6.97 3.44
C LYS A 240 29.78 5.86 4.45
N LEU A 241 30.46 4.73 4.28
CA LEU A 241 30.35 3.58 5.17
C LEU A 241 31.39 3.65 6.31
N PRO A 242 31.18 2.97 7.46
CA PRO A 242 32.09 3.03 8.61
C PRO A 242 33.50 2.55 8.30
N SER A 243 33.68 1.74 7.25
CA SER A 243 34.97 1.22 6.78
C SER A 243 35.75 2.19 5.88
N VAL A 244 35.43 3.50 5.87
CA VAL A 244 36.08 4.57 5.08
C VAL A 244 35.89 4.46 3.56
N LEU A 245 35.13 3.47 3.07
CA LEU A 245 34.79 3.37 1.66
C LEU A 245 33.76 4.44 1.31
N VAL A 246 34.17 5.41 0.49
CA VAL A 246 33.26 6.37 -0.15
C VAL A 246 32.95 5.85 -1.54
N SER A 247 31.67 5.64 -1.83
CA SER A 247 31.19 5.27 -3.17
C SER A 247 30.30 6.37 -3.71
N GLU A 248 30.70 6.99 -4.82
CA GLU A 248 29.87 7.90 -5.61
C GLU A 248 29.33 7.15 -6.83
N LYS A 249 28.03 7.28 -7.09
CA LYS A 249 27.38 6.67 -8.24
C LYS A 249 26.37 7.63 -8.86
N LYS A 250 26.41 7.80 -10.19
CA LYS A 250 25.34 8.43 -10.95
C LYS A 250 24.19 7.44 -11.14
N ILE A 251 22.97 7.83 -10.78
CA ILE A 251 21.75 7.03 -10.95
C ILE A 251 20.82 7.78 -11.89
N GLU A 252 20.17 7.04 -12.79
CA GLU A 252 19.18 7.62 -13.68
C GLU A 252 17.93 8.06 -12.87
N ALA A 253 17.59 9.35 -12.94
CA ALA A 253 16.44 9.93 -12.24
C ALA A 253 15.12 9.55 -12.94
N CYS A 254 14.77 8.27 -12.87
CA CYS A 254 13.59 7.67 -13.48
C CYS A 254 12.87 6.79 -12.47
N TYR A 255 11.54 6.71 -12.61
CA TYR A 255 10.76 5.80 -11.78
C TYR A 255 11.18 4.34 -12.00
N LYS A 256 11.62 3.67 -10.94
CA LYS A 256 11.97 2.24 -10.98
C LYS A 256 10.69 1.43 -10.90
N THR A 257 10.41 0.70 -11.98
CA THR A 257 9.23 -0.16 -12.05
C THR A 257 9.55 -1.60 -11.62
N PRO A 258 8.57 -2.34 -11.07
CA PRO A 258 8.78 -3.72 -10.64
C PRO A 258 9.23 -4.65 -11.78
N HIS A 259 8.71 -4.47 -13.00
CA HIS A 259 9.06 -5.32 -14.15
C HIS A 259 10.53 -5.20 -14.56
N GLN A 260 11.20 -4.09 -14.25
CA GLN A 260 12.64 -3.91 -14.50
C GLN A 260 13.53 -4.70 -13.53
N LEU A 261 12.95 -5.36 -12.54
CA LEU A 261 13.66 -6.29 -11.65
C LEU A 261 13.67 -7.72 -12.19
N VAL A 262 12.90 -7.98 -13.25
CA VAL A 262 12.83 -9.28 -13.95
C VAL A 262 13.77 -9.25 -15.16
N GLN A 263 14.26 -10.42 -15.56
CA GLN A 263 15.07 -10.58 -16.78
C GLN A 263 14.31 -10.06 -18.01
N ALA A 264 14.97 -9.24 -18.84
CA ALA A 264 14.30 -8.57 -19.97
C ALA A 264 13.67 -9.56 -20.98
N SER A 265 14.24 -10.76 -21.14
CA SER A 265 13.70 -11.84 -21.98
C SER A 265 12.38 -12.42 -21.48
N GLU A 266 12.09 -12.26 -20.18
CA GLU A 266 10.89 -12.74 -19.50
C GLU A 266 9.81 -11.66 -19.38
N VAL A 267 10.03 -10.46 -19.94
CA VAL A 267 9.08 -9.35 -19.90
C VAL A 267 8.47 -9.14 -21.29
N VAL A 268 7.16 -8.90 -21.35
CA VAL A 268 6.44 -8.62 -22.60
C VAL A 268 5.36 -7.55 -22.40
N ARG A 269 5.10 -6.72 -23.41
CA ARG A 269 3.99 -5.76 -23.38
C ARG A 269 2.65 -6.44 -23.57
N LEU A 270 1.63 -5.97 -22.87
CA LEU A 270 0.26 -6.51 -22.94
C LEU A 270 -0.28 -6.46 -24.36
N GLU A 271 -0.09 -5.35 -25.08
CA GLU A 271 -0.50 -5.23 -26.48
C GLU A 271 0.13 -6.33 -27.36
N THR A 272 1.42 -6.61 -27.17
CA THR A 272 2.12 -7.68 -27.91
C THR A 272 1.53 -9.06 -27.62
N VAL A 273 1.15 -9.33 -26.37
CA VAL A 273 0.48 -10.58 -25.98
C VAL A 273 -0.89 -10.68 -26.65
N ARG A 274 -1.70 -9.62 -26.58
CA ARG A 274 -3.04 -9.60 -27.16
C ARG A 274 -3.01 -9.79 -28.68
N ASN A 275 -2.12 -9.08 -29.38
CA ASN A 275 -1.92 -9.26 -30.82
C ASN A 275 -1.48 -10.70 -31.16
N SER A 276 -0.62 -11.29 -30.33
CA SER A 276 -0.20 -12.68 -30.48
C SER A 276 -1.31 -13.69 -30.20
N PHE A 277 -2.33 -13.34 -29.41
CA PHE A 277 -3.47 -14.21 -29.09
C PHE A 277 -4.54 -14.20 -30.18
N VAL A 278 -4.58 -13.20 -31.05
CA VAL A 278 -5.48 -13.16 -32.22
C VAL A 278 -5.15 -14.29 -33.19
N SER A 279 -3.87 -14.61 -33.38
CA SER A 279 -3.40 -15.68 -34.28
C SER A 279 -3.28 -17.06 -33.64
N LYS A 280 -3.54 -17.18 -32.33
CA LYS A 280 -3.43 -18.45 -31.57
C LYS A 280 -4.83 -18.89 -31.15
N ASN A 281 -5.31 -19.99 -31.73
CA ASN A 281 -6.69 -20.44 -31.49
C ASN A 281 -6.79 -21.35 -30.26
N GLY A 282 -5.69 -22.00 -29.86
CA GLY A 282 -5.66 -22.95 -28.74
C GLY A 282 -5.18 -22.35 -27.42
N ALA A 283 -5.81 -22.75 -26.31
CA ALA A 283 -5.37 -22.39 -24.96
C ALA A 283 -3.93 -22.85 -24.65
N ALA A 284 -3.52 -23.99 -25.20
CA ALA A 284 -2.16 -24.51 -25.07
C ALA A 284 -1.13 -23.63 -25.78
N GLU A 285 -1.43 -23.11 -26.97
CA GLU A 285 -0.56 -22.21 -27.72
C GLU A 285 -0.40 -20.86 -27.02
N LYS A 286 -1.52 -20.31 -26.51
CA LYS A 286 -1.52 -19.08 -25.71
C LYS A 286 -0.66 -19.23 -24.44
N ARG A 287 -0.78 -20.35 -23.74
CA ARG A 287 0.04 -20.66 -22.56
C ARG A 287 1.50 -20.90 -22.91
N LYS A 288 1.81 -21.59 -24.00
CA LYS A 288 3.19 -21.79 -24.47
C LYS A 288 3.86 -20.45 -24.82
N TYR A 289 3.10 -19.51 -25.37
CA TYR A 289 3.61 -18.18 -25.71
C TYR A 289 3.82 -17.31 -24.46
N LEU A 290 2.82 -17.28 -23.56
CA LEU A 290 2.81 -16.37 -22.41
C LEU A 290 3.57 -16.95 -21.21
N GLY A 291 3.21 -18.15 -20.76
CA GLY A 291 3.92 -18.90 -19.72
C GLY A 291 4.26 -18.06 -18.49
N SER A 292 5.52 -18.18 -18.05
CA SER A 292 6.08 -17.45 -16.90
C SER A 292 6.42 -15.98 -17.18
N LYS A 293 6.10 -15.44 -18.36
CA LYS A 293 6.47 -14.06 -18.69
C LYS A 293 5.72 -13.07 -17.80
N THR A 294 6.41 -12.03 -17.37
CA THR A 294 5.83 -10.84 -16.74
C THR A 294 5.25 -9.93 -17.82
N VAL A 295 4.02 -9.46 -17.63
CA VAL A 295 3.33 -8.62 -18.61
C VAL A 295 3.13 -7.23 -18.06
N PHE A 296 3.48 -6.20 -18.81
CA PHE A 296 3.25 -4.82 -18.40
C PHE A 296 2.59 -4.00 -19.50
N GLU A 297 1.98 -2.88 -19.13
CA GLU A 297 1.45 -1.91 -20.07
C GLU A 297 1.36 -0.52 -19.45
N THR A 298 1.34 0.49 -20.31
CA THR A 298 0.93 1.85 -19.95
C THR A 298 -0.33 2.24 -20.72
N ALA A 299 -1.22 2.97 -20.07
CA ALA A 299 -2.45 3.47 -20.65
C ALA A 299 -2.74 4.87 -20.14
N ARG A 300 -3.40 5.68 -20.97
CA ARG A 300 -4.03 6.93 -20.54
C ARG A 300 -5.54 6.72 -20.56
N VAL A 301 -6.18 6.97 -19.42
CA VAL A 301 -7.61 6.70 -19.21
C VAL A 301 -8.32 7.97 -18.75
N THR A 302 -9.40 8.32 -19.44
CA THR A 302 -10.24 9.47 -19.09
C THR A 302 -11.37 9.02 -18.16
N VAL A 303 -11.42 9.54 -16.92
CA VAL A 303 -12.49 9.26 -15.95
C VAL A 303 -13.10 10.57 -15.46
N GLU A 304 -14.37 10.85 -15.77
CA GLU A 304 -15.03 12.10 -15.35
C GLU A 304 -14.24 13.38 -15.71
N ASN A 305 -13.73 13.44 -16.94
CA ASN A 305 -12.86 14.50 -17.48
C ASN A 305 -11.45 14.60 -16.84
N TRP A 306 -11.04 13.60 -16.05
CA TRP A 306 -9.66 13.50 -15.58
C TRP A 306 -8.85 12.60 -16.49
N GLU A 307 -7.74 13.11 -17.00
CA GLU A 307 -6.72 12.31 -17.65
C GLU A 307 -5.87 11.65 -16.57
N ILE A 308 -5.88 10.31 -16.56
CA ILE A 308 -5.16 9.49 -15.60
C ILE A 308 -4.19 8.60 -16.38
N ASP A 309 -2.91 8.77 -16.12
CA ASP A 309 -1.87 7.90 -16.63
C ASP A 309 -1.77 6.67 -15.71
N VAL A 310 -1.87 5.48 -16.30
CA VAL A 310 -1.91 4.18 -15.61
C VAL A 310 -0.80 3.31 -16.15
N TYR A 311 0.12 2.92 -15.28
CA TYR A 311 1.06 1.84 -15.51
C TYR A 311 0.59 0.61 -14.76
N GLY A 312 0.63 -0.55 -15.39
CA GLY A 312 0.31 -1.82 -14.77
C GLY A 312 1.32 -2.89 -15.13
N VAL A 313 1.60 -3.78 -14.19
CA VAL A 313 2.33 -5.02 -14.42
C VAL A 313 1.63 -6.16 -13.73
N MET A 314 1.47 -7.27 -14.44
CA MET A 314 1.00 -8.55 -13.94
C MET A 314 2.13 -9.57 -13.96
N PHE A 315 2.42 -10.14 -12.79
CA PHE A 315 3.40 -11.19 -12.61
C PHE A 315 2.78 -12.59 -12.80
N PRO A 316 3.60 -13.59 -13.14
CA PRO A 316 3.12 -14.97 -13.34
C PRO A 316 2.53 -15.60 -12.07
N ASP A 317 3.11 -15.32 -10.90
CA ASP A 317 2.79 -15.99 -9.64
C ASP A 317 2.53 -15.01 -8.50
N ASN A 318 1.82 -15.47 -7.46
CA ASN A 318 1.47 -14.64 -6.30
C ASN A 318 2.69 -14.29 -5.43
N ASP A 319 3.73 -15.13 -5.47
CA ASP A 319 4.92 -14.98 -4.63
C ASP A 319 5.99 -14.08 -5.28
N THR A 320 5.77 -13.60 -6.50
CA THR A 320 6.79 -12.84 -7.24
C THR A 320 7.22 -11.58 -6.50
N PHE A 321 6.31 -10.85 -5.84
CA PHE A 321 6.70 -9.68 -5.03
C PHE A 321 7.63 -10.05 -3.86
N LYS A 322 7.38 -11.18 -3.20
CA LYS A 322 8.25 -11.71 -2.13
C LYS A 322 9.60 -12.10 -2.71
N GLN A 323 9.62 -12.79 -3.86
CA GLN A 323 10.83 -13.18 -4.55
C GLN A 323 11.66 -11.97 -4.95
N LEU A 324 11.08 -10.95 -5.58
CA LEU A 324 11.75 -9.70 -5.96
C LEU A 324 12.35 -8.97 -4.75
N SER A 325 11.63 -9.00 -3.62
CA SER A 325 12.10 -8.41 -2.35
C SER A 325 13.30 -9.17 -1.78
N LYS A 326 13.34 -10.50 -1.89
CA LYS A 326 14.49 -11.33 -1.50
C LYS A 326 15.65 -11.21 -2.49
N ASN A 327 15.37 -11.24 -3.79
CA ASN A 327 16.33 -11.17 -4.89
C ASN A 327 15.62 -10.57 -6.13
N PRO A 328 16.08 -9.43 -6.69
CA PRO A 328 17.39 -8.82 -6.49
C PRO A 328 17.50 -7.80 -5.36
N LEU A 329 16.41 -7.42 -4.69
CA LEU A 329 16.43 -6.30 -3.76
C LEU A 329 17.11 -6.62 -2.41
N ARG A 330 17.16 -7.90 -2.00
CA ARG A 330 17.77 -8.34 -0.72
C ARG A 330 17.22 -7.65 0.52
N LEU A 331 15.96 -7.20 0.48
CA LEU A 331 15.29 -6.50 1.59
C LEU A 331 14.72 -7.45 2.65
N ILE A 332 14.56 -8.73 2.30
CA ILE A 332 14.09 -9.80 3.20
C ILE A 332 15.17 -10.85 3.29
N MET A 333 15.59 -11.22 4.50
CA MET A 333 16.61 -12.25 4.71
C MET A 333 16.00 -13.65 4.81
N ASP A 334 14.89 -13.82 5.53
CA ASP A 334 14.23 -15.12 5.74
C ASP A 334 12.71 -15.11 5.51
N ASP A 335 12.16 -16.29 5.23
CA ASP A 335 10.75 -16.46 4.85
C ASP A 335 9.74 -16.12 5.95
N GLY A 336 10.20 -16.01 7.20
CA GLY A 336 9.41 -15.69 8.40
C GLY A 336 9.51 -14.24 8.90
N GLU A 337 10.42 -13.42 8.35
CA GLU A 337 10.48 -11.99 8.68
C GLU A 337 9.43 -11.22 7.88
N GLN A 338 8.28 -10.97 8.50
CA GLN A 338 7.34 -9.93 8.05
C GLN A 338 7.51 -8.70 8.91
N THR A 339 8.59 -7.96 8.69
CA THR A 339 8.65 -6.57 9.18
C THR A 339 7.87 -5.68 8.22
N GLU A 340 7.03 -4.81 8.78
CA GLU A 340 6.35 -3.75 8.03
C GLU A 340 7.43 -2.91 7.32
N GLY A 341 7.30 -2.72 6.00
CA GLY A 341 8.31 -2.00 5.19
C GLY A 341 9.39 -2.87 4.50
N SER A 342 9.48 -4.17 4.78
CA SER A 342 10.49 -5.07 4.16
C SER A 342 10.28 -5.36 2.67
N THR A 343 9.10 -5.11 2.12
CA THR A 343 8.79 -5.28 0.69
C THR A 343 8.64 -3.93 0.01
N LEU A 344 9.62 -3.55 -0.82
CA LEU A 344 9.56 -2.30 -1.57
C LEU A 344 8.43 -2.26 -2.60
N PHE A 345 8.10 -3.39 -3.22
CA PHE A 345 6.97 -3.51 -4.16
C PHE A 345 6.00 -4.57 -3.66
N GLN A 346 4.71 -4.27 -3.71
CA GLN A 346 3.63 -5.19 -3.34
C GLN A 346 2.48 -5.04 -4.33
N SER A 347 1.53 -5.98 -4.32
CA SER A 347 0.30 -5.82 -5.08
C SER A 347 -0.48 -4.60 -4.61
N GLY A 348 -1.09 -3.84 -5.53
CA GLY A 348 -1.91 -2.68 -5.18
C GLY A 348 -1.79 -1.55 -6.18
N ILE A 349 -2.39 -0.40 -5.85
CA ILE A 349 -2.39 0.80 -6.68
C ILE A 349 -1.55 1.87 -5.98
N TYR A 350 -0.40 2.20 -6.54
CA TYR A 350 0.47 3.25 -6.04
C TYR A 350 0.19 4.57 -6.75
N VAL A 351 0.24 5.67 -6.00
CA VAL A 351 -0.19 6.97 -6.50
C VAL A 351 1.00 7.91 -6.69
N GLY A 352 1.03 8.58 -7.84
CA GLY A 352 1.92 9.69 -8.16
C GLY A 352 1.16 10.97 -8.47
N THR A 353 1.86 12.09 -8.43
CA THR A 353 1.37 13.39 -8.91
C THR A 353 2.53 14.23 -9.42
N LYS A 354 2.28 15.10 -10.40
CA LYS A 354 3.24 16.11 -10.90
C LYS A 354 4.62 15.53 -11.22
N GLY A 355 4.67 14.35 -11.81
CA GLY A 355 5.87 13.66 -12.24
C GLY A 355 6.64 12.91 -11.15
N MET A 356 6.06 12.68 -9.97
CA MET A 356 6.73 11.96 -8.87
C MET A 356 5.82 10.96 -8.13
N PRO A 357 6.39 9.85 -7.62
CA PRO A 357 5.70 8.95 -6.70
C PRO A 357 5.48 9.63 -5.34
N THR A 358 4.37 9.29 -4.69
CA THR A 358 4.05 9.79 -3.33
C THR A 358 4.32 8.77 -2.23
N GLY A 359 4.58 7.51 -2.59
CA GLY A 359 4.64 6.39 -1.66
C GLY A 359 3.28 5.82 -1.24
N MET A 360 2.19 6.58 -1.43
CA MET A 360 0.84 6.16 -1.09
C MET A 360 0.41 4.92 -1.90
N ARG A 361 -0.24 3.99 -1.20
CA ARG A 361 -0.91 2.82 -1.77
C ARG A 361 -2.40 2.87 -1.44
N ILE A 362 -3.23 2.61 -2.43
CA ILE A 362 -4.67 2.35 -2.27
C ILE A 362 -4.98 0.93 -2.76
N GLU A 363 -6.03 0.34 -2.19
CA GLU A 363 -6.49 -0.98 -2.61
C GLU A 363 -7.34 -0.88 -3.89
N PRO A 364 -7.33 -1.91 -4.75
CA PRO A 364 -8.23 -1.98 -5.88
C PRO A 364 -9.69 -2.02 -5.41
N LYS A 365 -10.61 -1.62 -6.30
CA LYS A 365 -12.04 -1.72 -6.03
C LYS A 365 -12.43 -3.19 -5.83
N ALA A 366 -13.29 -3.48 -4.86
CA ALA A 366 -13.90 -4.80 -4.74
C ALA A 366 -14.71 -5.13 -6.01
N GLY A 367 -14.40 -6.28 -6.63
CA GLY A 367 -15.00 -6.73 -7.90
C GLY A 367 -13.97 -6.92 -9.02
N GLY A 368 -14.45 -7.42 -10.17
CA GLY A 368 -13.62 -7.92 -11.28
C GLY A 368 -14.09 -9.31 -11.70
N ARG A 369 -13.73 -9.79 -12.89
CA ARG A 369 -14.11 -11.14 -13.35
C ARG A 369 -13.41 -12.21 -12.50
N TYR A 370 -12.17 -11.93 -12.08
CA TYR A 370 -11.30 -12.76 -11.26
C TYR A 370 -10.45 -11.90 -10.30
N PRO A 371 -11.05 -11.35 -9.23
CA PRO A 371 -10.36 -10.43 -8.30
C PRO A 371 -9.09 -11.04 -7.66
N ALA A 372 -8.99 -12.37 -7.59
CA ALA A 372 -7.82 -13.07 -7.07
C ALA A 372 -6.52 -12.73 -7.81
N TYR A 373 -6.59 -12.37 -9.10
CA TYR A 373 -5.39 -12.02 -9.88
C TYR A 373 -4.78 -10.66 -9.49
N TYR A 374 -5.48 -9.80 -8.77
CA TYR A 374 -4.90 -8.54 -8.27
C TYR A 374 -3.67 -8.78 -7.40
N LYS A 375 -3.59 -9.91 -6.69
CA LYS A 375 -2.41 -10.28 -5.89
C LYS A 375 -1.12 -10.39 -6.71
N ARG A 376 -1.24 -10.56 -8.03
CA ARG A 376 -0.13 -10.61 -8.99
C ARG A 376 0.17 -9.27 -9.65
N CYS A 377 -0.65 -8.26 -9.39
CA CYS A 377 -0.62 -7.00 -10.12
C CYS A 377 -0.10 -5.85 -9.28
N PHE A 378 0.79 -5.06 -9.86
CA PHE A 378 1.18 -3.75 -9.36
C PHE A 378 0.69 -2.70 -10.34
N PHE A 379 0.05 -1.65 -9.83
CA PHE A 379 -0.35 -0.49 -10.61
C PHE A 379 0.32 0.77 -10.07
N PHE A 380 0.70 1.66 -10.97
CA PHE A 380 1.06 3.03 -10.65
C PHE A 380 0.12 3.96 -11.42
N VAL A 381 -0.50 4.90 -10.72
CA VAL A 381 -1.40 5.87 -11.33
C VAL A 381 -0.96 7.27 -11.03
N GLU A 382 -1.10 8.15 -12.02
CA GLU A 382 -0.75 9.54 -11.89
C GLU A 382 -1.83 10.42 -12.52
N SER A 383 -2.14 11.52 -11.83
CA SER A 383 -2.90 12.61 -12.42
C SER A 383 -2.40 13.95 -11.83
N PRO A 384 -2.21 14.99 -12.66
CA PRO A 384 -1.75 16.30 -12.19
C PRO A 384 -2.76 17.00 -11.28
N ASP A 385 -4.04 16.60 -11.32
CA ASP A 385 -5.14 17.22 -10.57
C ASP A 385 -5.27 16.70 -9.12
N LEU A 386 -4.42 15.74 -8.72
CA LEU A 386 -4.45 15.16 -7.38
C LEU A 386 -3.96 16.15 -6.32
N LYS A 387 -4.77 16.30 -5.27
CA LYS A 387 -4.46 17.07 -4.06
C LYS A 387 -4.43 16.14 -2.85
N PHE A 388 -3.46 16.37 -1.95
CA PHE A 388 -3.19 15.46 -0.84
C PHE A 388 -3.41 16.12 0.53
N ASP A 389 -3.74 15.29 1.52
CA ASP A 389 -3.71 15.70 2.92
C ASP A 389 -2.27 15.90 3.44
N LEU A 390 -2.12 16.44 4.65
CA LEU A 390 -0.80 16.72 5.24
C LEU A 390 0.02 15.42 5.33
N GLY A 391 1.30 15.46 4.94
CA GLY A 391 2.14 14.26 4.90
C GLY A 391 1.72 13.21 3.86
N ARG A 392 0.81 13.54 2.92
CA ARG A 392 0.37 12.66 1.83
C ARG A 392 -0.21 11.31 2.28
N LYS A 393 -0.87 11.27 3.44
CA LYS A 393 -1.43 10.03 4.00
C LYS A 393 -2.70 9.55 3.33
N SER A 394 -3.59 10.49 3.01
CA SER A 394 -4.94 10.19 2.54
C SER A 394 -5.26 10.95 1.26
N LEU A 395 -6.09 10.30 0.45
CA LEU A 395 -6.80 10.90 -0.67
C LEU A 395 -8.27 11.03 -0.32
N HIS A 396 -8.87 12.12 -0.76
CA HIS A 396 -10.30 12.26 -0.72
C HIS A 396 -10.96 11.12 -1.51
N TYR A 397 -12.02 10.50 -0.96
CA TYR A 397 -12.63 9.27 -1.50
C TYR A 397 -13.02 9.36 -3.00
N LYS A 398 -13.40 10.56 -3.47
CA LYS A 398 -13.70 10.81 -4.90
C LYS A 398 -12.48 10.56 -5.80
N TYR A 399 -11.29 10.99 -5.38
CA TYR A 399 -10.06 10.76 -6.13
C TYR A 399 -9.73 9.26 -6.13
N THR A 400 -9.80 8.61 -4.98
CA THR A 400 -9.62 7.15 -4.85
C THR A 400 -10.51 6.38 -5.82
N ARG A 401 -11.80 6.72 -5.90
CA ARG A 401 -12.75 6.05 -6.82
C ARG A 401 -12.39 6.25 -8.28
N ARG A 402 -11.96 7.45 -8.69
CA ARG A 402 -11.55 7.73 -10.08
C ARG A 402 -10.31 6.93 -10.47
N LEU A 403 -9.29 6.91 -9.60
CA LEU A 403 -8.07 6.15 -9.79
C LEU A 403 -8.37 4.64 -9.88
N GLN A 404 -9.21 4.11 -9.00
CA GLN A 404 -9.65 2.71 -9.05
C GLN A 404 -10.39 2.37 -10.34
N THR A 405 -11.25 3.26 -10.86
CA THR A 405 -11.94 3.07 -12.15
C THR A 405 -10.94 3.00 -13.30
N ALA A 406 -9.95 3.89 -13.33
CA ALA A 406 -8.91 3.88 -14.37
C ALA A 406 -8.09 2.59 -14.35
N VAL A 407 -7.70 2.12 -13.14
CA VAL A 407 -7.01 0.84 -12.97
C VAL A 407 -7.86 -0.35 -13.41
N ALA A 408 -9.16 -0.35 -13.07
CA ALA A 408 -10.06 -1.44 -13.44
C ALA A 408 -10.15 -1.63 -14.97
N GLU A 409 -10.07 -0.55 -15.75
CA GLU A 409 -10.03 -0.63 -17.21
C GLU A 409 -8.79 -1.38 -17.70
N LEU A 410 -7.60 -1.04 -17.21
CA LEU A 410 -6.38 -1.76 -17.58
C LEU A 410 -6.37 -3.19 -17.02
N PHE A 411 -6.83 -3.39 -15.78
CA PHE A 411 -6.87 -4.69 -15.14
C PHE A 411 -7.76 -5.68 -15.91
N SER A 412 -8.90 -5.23 -16.45
CA SER A 412 -9.75 -6.10 -17.29
C SER A 412 -8.99 -6.73 -18.47
N LYS A 413 -8.02 -6.01 -19.05
CA LYS A 413 -7.17 -6.49 -20.14
C LYS A 413 -6.13 -7.50 -19.64
N PHE A 414 -5.68 -7.39 -18.39
CA PHE A 414 -4.86 -8.41 -17.73
C PHE A 414 -5.67 -9.67 -17.38
N GLU A 415 -6.92 -9.53 -16.94
CA GLU A 415 -7.81 -10.67 -16.66
C GLU A 415 -8.00 -11.58 -17.88
N ASP A 416 -8.01 -11.01 -19.09
CA ASP A 416 -8.12 -11.78 -20.35
C ASP A 416 -6.93 -12.73 -20.59
N ILE A 417 -5.74 -12.37 -20.09
CA ILE A 417 -4.51 -13.13 -20.33
C ILE A 417 -4.08 -13.97 -19.12
N ALA A 418 -4.55 -13.61 -17.93
CA ALA A 418 -4.22 -14.24 -16.65
C ALA A 418 -4.33 -15.78 -16.64
N PRO A 419 -5.34 -16.42 -17.26
CA PRO A 419 -5.44 -17.89 -17.29
C PRO A 419 -4.31 -18.59 -18.06
N PHE A 420 -3.58 -17.85 -18.89
CA PHE A 420 -2.48 -18.35 -19.73
C PHE A 420 -1.09 -17.97 -19.18
N GLN A 421 -1.05 -17.21 -18.07
CA GLN A 421 0.17 -16.75 -17.41
C GLN A 421 0.43 -17.55 -16.13
N GLY A 422 1.71 -17.67 -15.76
CA GLY A 422 2.17 -18.56 -14.71
C GLY A 422 2.95 -19.73 -15.31
N ASP A 423 3.62 -20.48 -14.44
CA ASP A 423 4.17 -21.77 -14.83
C ASP A 423 3.14 -22.57 -15.61
N ALA A 424 3.59 -23.46 -16.49
CA ALA A 424 2.73 -24.34 -17.27
C ALA A 424 1.97 -25.36 -16.40
N ARG A 425 1.28 -24.90 -15.35
CA ARG A 425 0.19 -25.59 -14.70
C ARG A 425 -0.93 -25.61 -15.71
N ALA A 426 -0.99 -26.76 -16.37
CA ALA A 426 -2.07 -27.19 -17.20
C ALA A 426 -3.43 -26.76 -16.62
N ILE A 427 -4.34 -26.40 -17.53
CA ILE A 427 -5.76 -26.63 -17.34
C ILE A 427 -5.89 -28.05 -16.75
N PRO A 428 -6.63 -28.23 -15.64
CA PRO A 428 -6.54 -29.36 -14.71
C PRO A 428 -5.89 -30.63 -15.26
N GLY A 429 -4.62 -30.74 -14.92
CA GLY A 429 -3.75 -31.89 -15.15
C GLY A 429 -2.53 -31.75 -14.23
N GLU A 430 -2.80 -31.47 -12.95
CA GLU A 430 -2.07 -31.95 -11.78
C GLU A 430 -0.51 -31.92 -11.84
N VAL A 431 0.12 -31.06 -11.03
CA VAL A 431 1.57 -31.07 -10.71
C VAL A 431 1.97 -32.47 -10.24
N GLN A 432 2.77 -33.24 -10.98
CA GLN A 432 3.23 -34.56 -10.56
C GLN A 432 4.20 -34.44 -9.37
N LYS A 433 3.62 -34.25 -8.18
CA LYS A 433 3.92 -35.11 -7.04
C LYS A 433 3.89 -36.55 -7.57
N THR A 434 4.87 -37.37 -7.22
CA THR A 434 4.86 -38.79 -7.63
C THR A 434 3.51 -39.40 -7.27
N THR A 435 3.05 -40.43 -7.99
CA THR A 435 1.79 -41.13 -7.65
C THR A 435 1.75 -41.52 -6.17
N MET A 436 2.91 -41.85 -5.61
CA MET A 436 3.09 -42.13 -4.18
C MET A 436 2.89 -40.91 -3.28
N GLU A 437 3.45 -39.74 -3.61
CA GLU A 437 3.30 -38.52 -2.79
C GLU A 437 1.86 -38.00 -2.82
N ARG A 438 1.18 -38.03 -3.98
CA ARG A 438 -0.27 -37.71 -4.04
C ARG A 438 -1.11 -38.71 -3.30
N ALA A 439 -0.80 -40.00 -3.43
CA ALA A 439 -1.51 -41.03 -2.70
C ALA A 439 -1.31 -40.86 -1.19
N ALA A 440 -0.11 -40.49 -0.74
CA ALA A 440 0.20 -40.28 0.68
C ALA A 440 -0.52 -39.06 1.26
N GLU A 441 -0.53 -37.92 0.55
CA GLU A 441 -1.27 -36.73 0.98
C GLU A 441 -2.78 -36.94 0.91
N LEU A 442 -3.29 -37.50 -0.19
CA LEU A 442 -4.71 -37.83 -0.31
C LEU A 442 -5.11 -38.83 0.78
N GLN A 443 -4.26 -39.79 1.11
CA GLN A 443 -4.50 -40.71 2.23
C GLN A 443 -4.48 -39.98 3.58
N GLN A 444 -3.63 -38.97 3.75
CA GLN A 444 -3.63 -38.13 4.94
C GLN A 444 -4.90 -37.27 5.03
N ASP A 445 -5.35 -36.67 3.93
CA ASP A 445 -6.60 -35.92 3.84
C ASP A 445 -7.80 -36.84 4.09
N TRP A 446 -7.80 -38.05 3.55
CA TRP A 446 -8.81 -39.08 3.85
C TRP A 446 -8.80 -39.50 5.32
N LYS A 447 -7.61 -39.60 5.95
CA LYS A 447 -7.52 -39.90 7.39
C LYS A 447 -8.09 -38.76 8.22
N ILE A 448 -7.80 -37.51 7.87
CA ILE A 448 -8.37 -36.33 8.53
C ILE A 448 -9.89 -36.31 8.34
N ALA A 449 -10.37 -36.45 7.10
CA ALA A 449 -11.79 -36.47 6.76
C ALA A 449 -12.57 -37.57 7.50
N LYS A 450 -12.00 -38.80 7.56
CA LYS A 450 -12.59 -39.92 8.31
C LYS A 450 -12.45 -39.78 9.82
N GLY A 451 -11.51 -38.97 10.30
CA GLY A 451 -11.25 -38.73 11.71
C GLY A 451 -12.20 -37.72 12.37
N PHE A 452 -12.92 -36.91 11.58
CA PHE A 452 -13.96 -36.03 12.11
C PHE A 452 -15.11 -36.82 12.73
N ALA A 453 -15.70 -36.26 13.78
CA ALA A 453 -16.88 -36.85 14.41
C ALA A 453 -18.04 -36.97 13.41
N GLU A 454 -18.83 -38.03 13.56
CA GLU A 454 -20.08 -38.21 12.80
C GLU A 454 -21.08 -37.10 13.15
N LEU A 455 -21.74 -36.56 12.13
CA LEU A 455 -22.83 -35.60 12.29
C LEU A 455 -24.05 -36.27 12.97
N GLY A 456 -24.29 -37.54 12.63
CA GLY A 456 -25.37 -38.35 13.20
C GLY A 456 -26.78 -37.91 12.78
N GLU A 457 -26.92 -37.31 11.60
CA GLU A 457 -28.21 -36.99 10.97
C GLU A 457 -28.39 -37.89 9.74
N THR A 458 -29.36 -38.81 9.80
CA THR A 458 -29.55 -39.86 8.79
C THR A 458 -30.40 -39.41 7.60
N SER A 459 -31.05 -38.25 7.70
CA SER A 459 -31.87 -37.69 6.62
C SER A 459 -31.06 -37.02 5.50
N ILE A 460 -29.77 -36.76 5.72
CA ILE A 460 -28.86 -36.10 4.76
C ILE A 460 -27.63 -36.96 4.48
N GLN A 461 -26.89 -36.65 3.41
CA GLN A 461 -25.69 -37.39 2.98
C GLN A 461 -24.41 -36.85 3.62
N TYR A 462 -24.42 -35.59 4.06
CA TYR A 462 -23.31 -34.97 4.78
C TYR A 462 -23.06 -35.69 6.12
N SER A 463 -21.95 -36.42 6.23
CA SER A 463 -21.74 -37.38 7.33
C SER A 463 -20.89 -36.86 8.49
N ARG A 464 -20.10 -35.80 8.30
CA ARG A 464 -19.13 -35.31 9.30
C ARG A 464 -19.49 -33.92 9.82
N ILE A 465 -19.05 -33.59 11.03
CA ILE A 465 -19.19 -32.23 11.56
C ILE A 465 -18.35 -31.22 10.74
N PRO A 466 -18.79 -29.96 10.58
CA PRO A 466 -18.04 -28.89 9.91
C PRO A 466 -16.68 -28.61 10.54
N ASN A 467 -15.64 -28.46 9.70
CA ASN A 467 -14.23 -28.32 10.09
C ASN A 467 -13.70 -26.86 9.98
N ASP A 468 -14.30 -25.93 10.70
CA ASP A 468 -13.97 -24.49 10.66
C ASP A 468 -14.19 -23.83 9.29
N GLN A 469 -15.01 -24.46 8.43
CA GLN A 469 -15.35 -23.97 7.08
C GLN A 469 -16.83 -23.62 6.97
N GLU A 470 -17.14 -22.38 6.58
CA GLU A 470 -18.51 -21.90 6.34
C GLU A 470 -19.21 -22.69 5.22
N ALA A 471 -18.45 -23.16 4.21
CA ALA A 471 -18.98 -23.97 3.12
C ALA A 471 -19.58 -25.30 3.60
N ALA A 472 -19.04 -25.90 4.67
CA ALA A 472 -19.60 -27.11 5.26
C ALA A 472 -20.94 -26.84 5.96
N VAL A 473 -21.06 -25.69 6.65
CA VAL A 473 -22.33 -25.23 7.27
C VAL A 473 -23.39 -25.00 6.19
N ALA A 474 -23.01 -24.31 5.12
CA ALA A 474 -23.89 -24.08 3.98
C ALA A 474 -24.34 -25.39 3.31
N ALA A 475 -23.45 -26.37 3.17
CA ALA A 475 -23.76 -27.68 2.62
C ALA A 475 -24.79 -28.43 3.49
N ILE A 476 -24.55 -28.52 4.81
CA ILE A 476 -25.49 -29.17 5.74
C ILE A 476 -26.86 -28.48 5.69
N PHE A 477 -26.89 -27.14 5.73
CA PHE A 477 -28.15 -26.38 5.64
C PHE A 477 -28.92 -26.72 4.35
N HIS A 478 -28.27 -26.72 3.19
CA HIS A 478 -28.93 -27.02 1.92
C HIS A 478 -29.33 -28.49 1.78
N GLU A 479 -28.57 -29.44 2.36
CA GLU A 479 -29.00 -30.83 2.40
C GLU A 479 -30.21 -31.02 3.32
N LEU A 480 -30.29 -30.32 4.44
CA LEU A 480 -31.48 -30.32 5.31
C LEU A 480 -32.70 -29.74 4.60
N LEU A 481 -32.52 -28.71 3.76
CA LEU A 481 -33.57 -28.21 2.87
C LEU A 481 -33.97 -29.28 1.83
N GLY A 482 -32.99 -29.91 1.19
CA GLY A 482 -33.21 -30.95 0.18
C GLY A 482 -33.92 -32.19 0.74
N ALA A 483 -33.65 -32.54 2.00
CA ALA A 483 -34.32 -33.62 2.72
C ALA A 483 -35.71 -33.22 3.26
N GLY A 484 -36.11 -31.95 3.12
CA GLY A 484 -37.37 -31.43 3.66
C GLY A 484 -37.43 -31.36 5.19
N VAL A 485 -36.26 -31.39 5.85
CA VAL A 485 -36.11 -31.26 7.30
C VAL A 485 -36.29 -29.80 7.72
N LEU A 486 -35.59 -28.91 7.04
CA LEU A 486 -35.85 -27.47 7.08
C LEU A 486 -36.80 -27.13 5.93
N LYS A 487 -37.84 -26.35 6.23
CA LYS A 487 -38.95 -26.08 5.32
C LYS A 487 -39.08 -24.59 5.07
N ASN A 488 -39.79 -24.26 3.99
CA ASN A 488 -40.17 -22.87 3.68
C ASN A 488 -39.02 -21.93 3.31
N TYR A 489 -37.92 -22.48 2.79
CA TYR A 489 -36.86 -21.71 2.15
C TYR A 489 -36.80 -22.02 0.66
N ARG A 490 -36.75 -20.96 -0.15
CA ARG A 490 -36.45 -21.06 -1.58
C ARG A 490 -35.21 -20.24 -1.88
N THR A 491 -34.06 -20.89 -1.82
CA THR A 491 -32.78 -20.28 -2.23
C THR A 491 -32.83 -19.89 -3.70
N LEU A 492 -32.58 -18.61 -4.01
CA LEU A 492 -32.53 -18.09 -5.37
C LEU A 492 -31.10 -18.09 -5.92
N LYS A 493 -30.14 -17.72 -5.07
CA LYS A 493 -28.72 -17.61 -5.44
C LYS A 493 -27.82 -17.75 -4.21
N THR A 494 -26.74 -18.51 -4.37
CA THR A 494 -25.56 -18.48 -3.50
C THR A 494 -24.45 -17.67 -4.17
N SER A 495 -23.67 -16.90 -3.42
CA SER A 495 -22.58 -16.08 -3.98
C SER A 495 -21.30 -16.27 -3.18
N TYR A 496 -20.15 -16.29 -3.86
CA TYR A 496 -18.83 -16.40 -3.23
C TYR A 496 -18.07 -15.07 -3.37
N GLY A 497 -17.69 -14.45 -2.26
CA GLY A 497 -16.95 -13.17 -2.25
C GLY A 497 -17.78 -11.92 -2.55
N SER A 498 -19.12 -12.01 -2.54
CA SER A 498 -20.01 -10.85 -2.52
C SER A 498 -20.35 -10.41 -1.10
N ARG A 499 -21.13 -9.33 -0.94
CA ARG A 499 -21.47 -8.78 0.38
C ARG A 499 -22.22 -9.76 1.30
N TYR A 500 -23.06 -10.64 0.74
CA TYR A 500 -23.85 -11.64 1.46
C TYR A 500 -23.77 -13.01 0.77
N ASP A 501 -23.96 -14.08 1.54
CA ASP A 501 -23.83 -15.46 1.06
C ASP A 501 -25.04 -15.92 0.23
N VAL A 502 -26.26 -15.67 0.71
CA VAL A 502 -27.49 -16.21 0.11
C VAL A 502 -28.62 -15.19 0.03
N TYR A 503 -29.31 -15.22 -1.12
CA TYR A 503 -30.60 -14.57 -1.33
C TYR A 503 -31.68 -15.65 -1.48
N ALA A 504 -32.71 -15.60 -0.66
CA ALA A 504 -33.79 -16.58 -0.63
C ALA A 504 -35.17 -15.92 -0.48
N ILE A 505 -36.21 -16.62 -0.92
CA ILE A 505 -37.59 -16.30 -0.54
C ILE A 505 -37.95 -17.25 0.60
N CYS A 506 -38.30 -16.70 1.76
CA CYS A 506 -38.63 -17.48 2.95
C CYS A 506 -40.07 -17.24 3.36
N SER A 507 -40.75 -18.27 3.87
CA SER A 507 -42.09 -18.12 4.42
C SER A 507 -42.26 -18.68 5.81
N ASN A 508 -43.07 -18.04 6.64
CA ASN A 508 -43.42 -18.59 7.95
C ASN A 508 -44.55 -19.63 7.85
N ALA A 509 -44.90 -20.26 8.98
CA ALA A 509 -45.97 -21.25 9.05
C ALA A 509 -47.37 -20.71 8.66
N ALA A 510 -47.58 -19.39 8.74
CA ALA A 510 -48.82 -18.73 8.32
C ALA A 510 -48.85 -18.38 6.82
N GLY A 511 -47.80 -18.71 6.06
CA GLY A 511 -47.70 -18.45 4.62
C GLY A 511 -47.25 -17.03 4.27
N MET A 512 -46.82 -16.22 5.25
CA MET A 512 -46.26 -14.89 4.98
C MET A 512 -44.84 -15.03 4.42
N THR A 513 -44.56 -14.39 3.28
CA THR A 513 -43.28 -14.48 2.56
C THR A 513 -42.43 -13.23 2.74
N VAL A 514 -41.11 -13.38 2.82
CA VAL A 514 -40.12 -12.29 2.78
C VAL A 514 -38.96 -12.63 1.86
N ASP A 515 -38.39 -11.60 1.23
CA ASP A 515 -37.08 -11.71 0.57
C ASP A 515 -36.01 -11.62 1.66
N ALA A 516 -35.31 -12.73 1.89
CA ALA A 516 -34.36 -12.90 2.99
C ALA A 516 -32.92 -12.93 2.49
N VAL A 517 -32.06 -12.21 3.21
CA VAL A 517 -30.61 -12.37 3.18
C VAL A 517 -30.19 -13.33 4.29
N ILE A 518 -29.53 -14.42 3.89
CA ILE A 518 -29.02 -15.44 4.81
C ILE A 518 -27.51 -15.44 4.76
N GLU A 519 -26.88 -15.44 5.94
CA GLU A 519 -25.44 -15.38 6.09
C GLU A 519 -24.93 -16.59 6.90
N PHE A 520 -23.87 -17.23 6.41
CA PHE A 520 -23.26 -18.40 7.05
C PHE A 520 -22.05 -18.03 7.87
N LYS A 521 -21.90 -18.69 9.01
CA LYS A 521 -20.69 -18.66 9.82
C LYS A 521 -20.36 -20.08 10.25
N HIS A 522 -19.10 -20.40 10.50
CA HIS A 522 -18.78 -21.64 11.21
C HIS A 522 -19.10 -21.48 12.70
N GLY A 523 -18.36 -20.61 13.39
CA GLY A 523 -18.70 -20.11 14.73
C GLY A 523 -19.43 -18.77 14.65
N LEU A 524 -20.58 -18.65 15.33
CA LEU A 524 -21.39 -17.43 15.30
C LEU A 524 -20.61 -16.20 15.76
N GLU A 525 -19.67 -16.34 16.69
CA GLU A 525 -18.82 -15.23 17.19
C GLU A 525 -18.00 -14.53 16.09
N ALA A 526 -17.82 -15.15 14.92
CA ALA A 526 -17.14 -14.52 13.79
C ALA A 526 -17.85 -13.24 13.30
N VAL A 527 -19.14 -13.07 13.61
CA VAL A 527 -19.88 -11.82 13.32
C VAL A 527 -19.34 -10.62 14.11
N VAL A 528 -18.65 -10.83 15.23
CA VAL A 528 -18.02 -9.76 16.01
C VAL A 528 -16.98 -9.02 15.16
N LYS A 529 -16.20 -9.76 14.37
CA LYS A 529 -15.21 -9.18 13.46
C LYS A 529 -15.90 -8.38 12.35
N ASP A 530 -16.95 -8.96 11.75
CA ASP A 530 -17.73 -8.29 10.70
C ASP A 530 -18.35 -6.97 11.19
N PHE A 531 -18.74 -6.92 12.46
CA PHE A 531 -19.24 -5.73 13.13
C PHE A 531 -18.15 -4.67 13.35
N GLN A 532 -17.01 -5.06 13.93
CA GLN A 532 -15.90 -4.15 14.22
C GLN A 532 -15.31 -3.53 12.96
N GLU A 533 -15.20 -4.30 11.88
CA GLU A 533 -14.65 -3.87 10.59
C GLU A 533 -15.68 -3.12 9.72
N ARG A 534 -16.96 -3.06 10.14
CA ARG A 534 -18.09 -2.52 9.36
C ARG A 534 -18.18 -3.13 7.95
N SER A 535 -17.79 -4.40 7.83
CA SER A 535 -17.75 -5.12 6.54
C SER A 535 -19.16 -5.47 6.04
N LYS A 536 -20.11 -5.63 6.96
CA LYS A 536 -21.52 -5.99 6.68
C LYS A 536 -22.51 -5.05 7.35
N ASN A 537 -23.68 -4.92 6.73
CA ASN A 537 -24.78 -4.18 7.32
C ASN A 537 -25.77 -5.16 7.97
N PHE A 538 -25.73 -5.22 9.30
CA PHE A 538 -26.58 -6.10 10.11
C PHE A 538 -28.08 -5.79 9.96
N SER A 539 -28.46 -4.58 9.53
CA SER A 539 -29.87 -4.27 9.26
C SER A 539 -30.43 -4.94 8.00
N GLU A 540 -29.55 -5.44 7.13
CA GLU A 540 -29.92 -6.11 5.88
C GLU A 540 -29.93 -7.64 6.01
N ILE A 541 -29.34 -8.19 7.08
CA ILE A 541 -29.27 -9.64 7.32
C ILE A 541 -30.55 -10.07 8.06
N ASN A 542 -31.29 -11.02 7.48
CA ASN A 542 -32.52 -11.51 8.07
C ASN A 542 -32.30 -12.78 8.91
N LEU A 543 -31.36 -13.63 8.50
CA LEU A 543 -31.09 -14.91 9.14
C LEU A 543 -29.59 -15.20 9.19
N LEU A 544 -29.09 -15.59 10.35
CA LEU A 544 -27.75 -16.14 10.51
C LEU A 544 -27.83 -17.66 10.67
N VAL A 545 -26.99 -18.39 9.95
CA VAL A 545 -26.87 -19.83 10.09
C VAL A 545 -25.43 -20.17 10.46
N ALA A 546 -25.25 -20.79 11.62
CA ALA A 546 -23.93 -21.19 12.10
C ALA A 546 -23.91 -22.64 12.56
N TRP A 547 -22.72 -23.23 12.65
CA TRP A 547 -22.58 -24.56 13.25
C TRP A 547 -22.83 -24.50 14.75
N ASP A 548 -22.11 -23.60 15.44
CA ASP A 548 -22.15 -23.42 16.90
C ASP A 548 -21.84 -21.96 17.28
N ALA A 549 -21.88 -21.63 18.57
CA ALA A 549 -21.59 -20.28 19.07
C ALA A 549 -20.74 -20.29 20.36
N ASP A 550 -19.74 -19.40 20.43
CA ASP A 550 -19.08 -19.04 21.68
C ASP A 550 -19.82 -17.86 22.35
N GLU A 551 -20.76 -18.18 23.23
CA GLU A 551 -21.59 -17.19 23.95
C GLU A 551 -20.75 -16.19 24.75
N GLN A 552 -19.63 -16.63 25.33
CA GLN A 552 -18.78 -15.76 26.14
C GLN A 552 -18.09 -14.71 25.28
N LYS A 553 -17.60 -15.08 24.08
CA LYS A 553 -17.04 -14.12 23.13
C LYS A 553 -18.07 -13.13 22.61
N LEU A 554 -19.28 -13.59 22.28
CA LEU A 554 -20.38 -12.72 21.86
C LEU A 554 -20.73 -11.69 22.95
N LYS A 555 -20.90 -12.15 24.19
CA LYS A 555 -21.20 -11.30 25.35
C LYS A 555 -20.11 -10.27 25.62
N ASN A 556 -18.84 -10.65 25.53
CA ASN A 556 -17.70 -9.74 25.68
C ASN A 556 -17.70 -8.63 24.61
N ALA A 557 -18.25 -8.90 23.43
CA ALA A 557 -18.39 -7.94 22.35
C ALA A 557 -19.71 -7.13 22.41
N GLY A 558 -20.53 -7.32 23.45
CA GLY A 558 -21.81 -6.63 23.64
C GLY A 558 -22.98 -7.23 22.88
N PHE A 559 -22.81 -8.39 22.24
CA PHE A 559 -23.92 -9.13 21.64
C PHE A 559 -24.65 -9.93 22.70
N ASP A 560 -25.96 -10.08 22.54
CA ASP A 560 -26.77 -10.95 23.40
C ASP A 560 -27.40 -12.05 22.57
N LEU A 561 -27.22 -13.30 22.98
CA LEU A 561 -27.72 -14.48 22.26
C LEU A 561 -28.76 -15.17 23.13
N GLU A 562 -30.03 -15.04 22.76
CA GLU A 562 -31.15 -15.60 23.51
C GLU A 562 -31.67 -16.87 22.85
N VAL A 563 -31.85 -17.94 23.63
CA VAL A 563 -32.44 -19.20 23.16
C VAL A 563 -33.93 -19.02 22.89
N VAL A 564 -34.40 -19.42 21.71
CA VAL A 564 -35.83 -19.40 21.35
C VAL A 564 -36.32 -20.76 20.84
N ASN A 565 -37.62 -21.02 21.00
CA ASN A 565 -38.25 -22.28 20.58
C ASN A 565 -38.90 -22.23 19.19
N SER A 566 -39.20 -21.03 18.69
CA SER A 566 -39.81 -20.79 17.39
C SER A 566 -39.53 -19.36 16.94
N GLY A 567 -39.44 -19.15 15.63
CA GLY A 567 -39.25 -17.83 15.02
C GLY A 567 -40.06 -17.69 13.73
N PHE A 568 -39.79 -16.64 12.97
CA PHE A 568 -40.30 -16.48 11.62
C PHE A 568 -39.75 -17.56 10.69
N PHE A 569 -38.44 -17.80 10.77
CA PHE A 569 -37.73 -18.80 9.98
C PHE A 569 -37.85 -20.20 10.62
N ASP A 570 -38.02 -21.24 9.79
CA ASP A 570 -38.14 -22.62 10.26
C ASP A 570 -36.80 -23.16 10.81
N GLY A 571 -36.84 -23.80 11.97
CA GLY A 571 -35.62 -24.31 12.62
C GLY A 571 -34.76 -23.28 13.35
N VAL A 572 -35.26 -22.05 13.55
CA VAL A 572 -34.62 -21.06 14.42
C VAL A 572 -34.41 -21.61 15.82
N THR A 573 -33.25 -21.29 16.37
CA THR A 573 -32.79 -21.78 17.67
C THR A 573 -32.51 -20.66 18.66
N HIS A 574 -32.10 -19.49 18.15
CA HIS A 574 -31.70 -18.34 18.95
C HIS A 574 -32.07 -17.03 18.26
N ASN A 575 -32.09 -15.94 19.02
CA ASN A 575 -32.12 -14.57 18.54
C ASN A 575 -30.84 -13.85 18.98
N LEU A 576 -30.18 -13.18 18.04
CA LEU A 576 -28.99 -12.39 18.29
C LEU A 576 -29.33 -10.90 18.33
N THR A 577 -29.15 -10.27 19.48
CA THR A 577 -29.23 -8.83 19.65
C THR A 577 -27.87 -8.22 19.40
N VAL A 578 -27.81 -7.29 18.44
CA VAL A 578 -26.59 -6.57 18.03
C VAL A 578 -26.42 -5.33 18.92
N PRO A 579 -25.19 -4.95 19.34
CA PRO A 579 -24.93 -3.78 20.19
C PRO A 579 -25.10 -2.42 19.48
N VAL A 580 -26.17 -2.24 18.71
CA VAL A 580 -26.50 -1.00 17.98
C VAL A 580 -27.95 -0.65 18.18
N GLN A 581 -28.22 0.56 18.67
CA GLN A 581 -29.58 1.07 18.81
C GLN A 581 -30.27 1.17 17.43
N GLY A 582 -31.48 0.63 17.34
CA GLY A 582 -32.32 0.70 16.14
C GLY A 582 -32.15 -0.47 15.15
N ILE A 583 -31.28 -1.44 15.43
CA ILE A 583 -31.22 -2.71 14.69
C ILE A 583 -32.09 -3.74 15.43
N ASN A 584 -33.01 -4.38 14.70
CA ASN A 584 -33.82 -5.47 15.25
C ASN A 584 -32.93 -6.70 15.53
N SER A 585 -33.33 -7.53 16.49
CA SER A 585 -32.69 -8.83 16.71
C SER A 585 -32.74 -9.69 15.45
N ILE A 586 -31.66 -10.39 15.15
CA ILE A 586 -31.53 -11.26 13.99
C ILE A 586 -31.80 -12.70 14.43
N GLU A 587 -32.68 -13.42 13.73
CA GLU A 587 -32.93 -14.83 14.03
C GLU A 587 -31.71 -15.69 13.62
N VAL A 588 -31.42 -16.72 14.42
CA VAL A 588 -30.23 -17.57 14.25
C VAL A 588 -30.60 -19.05 14.28
N ILE A 589 -30.07 -19.79 13.31
CA ILE A 589 -30.06 -21.26 13.31
C ILE A 589 -28.63 -21.71 13.66
N LEU A 590 -28.44 -22.19 14.90
CA LEU A 590 -27.29 -23.00 15.25
C LEU A 590 -27.60 -24.44 14.88
N LEU A 591 -26.99 -24.92 13.79
CA LEU A 591 -27.28 -26.25 13.23
C LEU A 591 -27.02 -27.35 14.24
N ARG A 592 -25.98 -27.23 15.08
CA ARG A 592 -25.72 -28.19 16.16
C ARG A 592 -26.90 -28.25 17.13
N THR A 593 -27.33 -27.10 17.67
CA THR A 593 -28.49 -27.02 18.58
C THR A 593 -29.77 -27.54 17.93
N PHE A 594 -30.01 -27.19 16.65
CA PHE A 594 -31.18 -27.64 15.91
C PHE A 594 -31.21 -29.17 15.78
N LEU A 595 -30.09 -29.79 15.41
CA LEU A 595 -29.96 -31.24 15.29
C LEU A 595 -30.10 -31.94 16.64
N ASP A 596 -29.52 -31.38 17.70
CA ASP A 596 -29.62 -31.93 19.06
C ASP A 596 -31.08 -31.90 19.56
N ARG A 597 -31.80 -30.79 19.37
CA ARG A 597 -33.24 -30.69 19.69
C ARG A 597 -34.08 -31.72 18.95
N ARG A 598 -33.75 -31.99 17.68
CA ARG A 598 -34.45 -33.01 16.89
C ARG A 598 -34.24 -34.41 17.45
N LYS A 599 -32.99 -34.76 17.81
CA LYS A 599 -32.66 -36.05 18.42
C LYS A 599 -33.42 -36.26 19.74
N SER A 600 -33.59 -35.20 20.54
CA SER A 600 -34.37 -35.24 21.78
C SER A 600 -35.87 -35.41 21.59
N ASN A 601 -36.42 -35.07 20.42
CA ASN A 601 -37.85 -35.20 20.09
C ASN A 601 -38.20 -36.51 19.36
N THR A 602 -37.21 -37.32 18.96
CA THR A 602 -37.40 -38.64 18.31
C THR A 602 -37.21 -39.83 19.27
N HIS A 603 -37.07 -39.58 20.57
CA HIS A 603 -37.19 -40.55 21.66
C HIS A 603 -38.42 -40.19 22.50
#